data_AF-A0A2G8KRJ0-F1
#
_entry.id   AF-A0A2G8KRJ0-F1
#
_cell.length_a   1.000
_cell.length_b   1.000
_cell.length_c   1.000
_cell.angle_alpha   90.00
_cell.angle_beta   90.00
_cell.angle_gamma   90.00
#
_symmetry.space_group_name_H-M   'P 1'
#
loop_
_entity.id
_entity.type
_entity.pdbx_description
1 polymer ?
#
loop_
_entity_poly.entity_id
_entity_poly.type
_entity_poly.pdbx_seq_one_letter_code
_entity_poly.pdbx_strand_id
1 'polypeptide(L)'
;MLRVTADQKTAIPIIGLLLYVGGITGTKTLGDDDWDINTQGDDDWDIKTQGDDDWDIKTQGDDDWDIKTQGDDDWDIKTQGDDDWDIKTKGDDDWDIKTKGDDDWDIKTQGDDDWDIKTKGDDDWDIKTQGDDWDIKTKGDDDWDIKTQGDDDWDIKTKTQEMMTGT
;
A
#
# COMPACT_ATOMS: atom_id res chain seq x y z
N MET A 1 3.45 34.23 -3.77
CA MET A 1 2.61 33.87 -2.62
C MET A 1 1.22 33.57 -3.12
N LEU A 2 0.92 32.31 -3.43
CA LEU A 2 -0.45 31.89 -3.70
C LEU A 2 -0.89 31.05 -2.50
N ARG A 3 -1.82 31.58 -1.72
CA ARG A 3 -2.57 30.82 -0.71
C ARG A 3 -3.76 30.22 -1.43
N VAL A 4 -3.88 28.89 -1.43
CA VAL A 4 -5.14 28.22 -1.76
C VAL A 4 -5.83 27.90 -0.44
N THR A 5 -7.05 28.38 -0.28
CA THR A 5 -7.89 28.17 0.89
C THR A 5 -8.93 27.14 0.43
N ALA A 6 -8.92 25.93 1.00
CA ALA A 6 -9.91 24.90 0.66
C ALA A 6 -11.23 25.20 1.41
N ASP A 7 -12.28 25.49 0.65
CA ASP A 7 -13.66 25.59 1.15
C ASP A 7 -14.25 24.18 1.23
N GLN A 8 -14.74 23.79 2.41
CA GLN A 8 -15.35 22.49 2.63
C GLN A 8 -16.77 22.50 2.06
N LYS A 9 -16.94 21.97 0.83
CA LYS A 9 -18.14 21.26 0.32
C LYS A 9 -18.15 21.28 -1.21
N THR A 10 -17.47 20.32 -1.82
CA THR A 10 -17.85 19.84 -3.16
C THR A 10 -17.52 18.36 -3.23
N ALA A 11 -18.56 17.54 -3.24
CA ALA A 11 -18.47 16.19 -3.78
C ALA A 11 -18.07 16.33 -5.25
N ILE A 12 -16.92 15.78 -5.61
CA ILE A 12 -16.48 15.64 -7.00
C ILE A 12 -16.23 14.14 -7.17
N PRO A 13 -17.01 13.42 -7.99
CA PRO A 13 -16.61 12.10 -8.43
C PRO A 13 -15.45 12.34 -9.41
N ILE A 14 -14.23 12.05 -8.99
CA ILE A 14 -13.04 12.25 -9.81
C ILE A 14 -12.73 10.92 -10.49
N ILE A 15 -13.47 10.62 -11.55
CA ILE A 15 -12.96 9.72 -12.58
C ILE A 15 -11.83 10.49 -13.26
N GLY A 16 -10.57 10.21 -12.91
CA GLY A 16 -9.46 10.99 -13.43
C GLY A 16 -8.09 10.41 -13.16
N LEU A 17 -7.58 9.66 -14.12
CA LEU A 17 -6.15 9.44 -14.39
C LEU A 17 -5.29 10.64 -13.92
N LEU A 18 -4.51 10.46 -12.86
CA LEU A 18 -3.58 11.46 -12.34
C LEU A 18 -2.16 11.14 -12.85
N LEU A 19 -1.78 11.73 -13.99
CA LEU A 19 -0.38 11.77 -14.42
C LEU A 19 0.31 12.95 -13.74
N TYR A 20 1.13 12.67 -12.73
CA TYR A 20 1.93 13.68 -12.03
C TYR A 20 3.41 13.31 -12.02
N VAL A 21 4.27 14.32 -11.94
CA VAL A 21 5.72 14.17 -11.85
C VAL A 21 6.17 14.93 -10.61
N GLY A 22 6.32 14.21 -9.49
CA GLY A 22 6.95 14.67 -8.24
C GLY A 22 6.09 15.55 -7.34
N GLY A 23 5.59 14.98 -6.24
CA GLY A 23 5.16 15.68 -5.02
C GLY A 23 3.84 15.22 -4.39
N ILE A 24 3.68 15.56 -3.09
CA ILE A 24 2.56 15.18 -2.20
C ILE A 24 1.18 15.19 -2.87
N THR A 25 0.54 14.03 -2.92
CA THR A 25 -0.79 13.78 -3.49
C THR A 25 -1.73 13.25 -2.41
N GLY A 26 -2.86 13.94 -2.23
CA GLY A 26 -3.88 13.54 -1.26
C GLY A 26 -5.23 13.30 -1.94
N THR A 27 -5.76 12.08 -1.86
CA THR A 27 -7.08 11.72 -2.38
C THR A 27 -8.05 11.48 -1.24
N LYS A 28 -9.28 11.96 -1.43
CA LYS A 28 -10.38 11.64 -0.52
C LYS A 28 -11.67 11.41 -1.30
N THR A 29 -12.16 10.19 -1.27
CA THR A 29 -13.35 9.72 -2.00
C THR A 29 -14.50 9.45 -1.02
N LEU A 30 -15.72 9.38 -1.57
CA LEU A 30 -16.94 9.02 -0.85
C LEU A 30 -17.88 8.31 -1.85
N GLY A 31 -18.09 7.01 -1.66
CA GLY A 31 -18.73 6.14 -2.65
C GLY A 31 -17.72 5.61 -3.66
N ASP A 32 -18.23 4.92 -4.67
CA ASP A 32 -17.43 4.03 -5.53
C ASP A 32 -16.65 4.80 -6.62
N ASP A 33 -15.33 4.69 -6.63
CA ASP A 33 -14.40 5.34 -7.58
C ASP A 33 -13.29 4.38 -8.07
N ASP A 34 -12.88 4.53 -9.35
CA ASP A 34 -11.73 3.80 -9.94
C ASP A 34 -10.54 4.76 -10.16
N TRP A 35 -9.34 4.38 -9.72
CA TRP A 35 -8.12 5.18 -9.80
C TRP A 35 -6.98 4.48 -10.54
N ASP A 36 -6.24 5.26 -11.34
CA ASP A 36 -5.00 4.85 -12.01
C ASP A 36 -3.92 5.91 -11.74
N ILE A 37 -2.87 5.51 -11.03
CA ILE A 37 -1.73 6.34 -10.65
C ILE A 37 -0.47 5.83 -11.35
N ASN A 38 0.24 6.75 -12.02
CA ASN A 38 1.56 6.45 -12.58
C ASN A 38 2.52 7.62 -12.38
N THR A 39 3.57 7.41 -11.59
CA THR A 39 4.54 8.45 -11.25
C THR A 39 5.99 7.99 -11.30
N GLN A 40 6.90 8.97 -11.25
CA GLN A 40 8.35 8.79 -11.28
C GLN A 40 9.03 9.86 -10.41
N GLY A 41 10.02 9.43 -9.63
CA GLY A 41 10.70 10.27 -8.64
C GLY A 41 10.05 10.16 -7.27
N ASP A 42 10.46 11.02 -6.35
CA ASP A 42 10.04 10.93 -4.96
C ASP A 42 8.61 11.49 -4.79
N ASP A 43 7.68 10.68 -4.28
CA ASP A 43 6.28 11.03 -4.07
C ASP A 43 5.77 10.66 -2.67
N ASP A 44 4.88 11.49 -2.10
CA ASP A 44 4.18 11.17 -0.84
C ASP A 44 2.68 11.08 -1.13
N TRP A 45 2.03 9.99 -0.76
CA TRP A 45 0.61 9.73 -0.99
C TRP A 45 -0.18 9.66 0.32
N ASP A 46 -1.28 10.40 0.40
CA ASP A 46 -2.27 10.31 1.50
C ASP A 46 -3.65 9.95 0.91
N ILE A 47 -4.02 8.68 0.99
CA ILE A 47 -5.27 8.16 0.44
C ILE A 47 -6.27 7.90 1.56
N LYS A 48 -7.46 8.51 1.46
CA LYS A 48 -8.56 8.30 2.40
C LYS A 48 -9.86 7.97 1.69
N THR A 49 -10.24 6.71 1.67
CA THR A 49 -11.45 6.21 0.98
C THR A 49 -12.57 5.91 1.98
N GLN A 50 -13.80 5.96 1.48
CA GLN A 50 -14.97 5.44 2.18
C GLN A 50 -16.03 5.06 1.15
N GLY A 51 -16.17 3.78 0.87
CA GLY A 51 -16.96 3.28 -0.24
C GLY A 51 -16.31 2.02 -0.80
N ASP A 52 -16.60 1.72 -2.06
CA ASP A 52 -16.02 0.58 -2.75
C ASP A 52 -15.08 1.12 -3.85
N ASP A 53 -13.77 1.17 -3.64
CA ASP A 53 -12.81 1.81 -4.55
C ASP A 53 -11.79 0.82 -5.18
N ASP A 54 -11.52 0.96 -6.48
CA ASP A 54 -10.50 0.19 -7.20
C ASP A 54 -9.25 1.05 -7.48
N TRP A 55 -8.04 0.55 -7.17
CA TRP A 55 -6.76 1.26 -7.39
C TRP A 55 -5.76 0.44 -8.21
N ASP A 56 -5.26 1.00 -9.32
CA ASP A 56 -4.05 0.52 -10.03
C ASP A 56 -2.93 1.56 -9.88
N ILE A 57 -1.83 1.17 -9.24
CA ILE A 57 -0.73 2.07 -8.88
C ILE A 57 0.58 1.55 -9.46
N LYS A 58 1.30 2.41 -10.17
CA LYS A 58 2.64 2.14 -10.68
C LYS A 58 3.59 3.29 -10.39
N THR A 59 4.58 3.06 -9.54
CA THR A 59 5.55 4.10 -9.20
C THR A 59 6.99 3.64 -9.42
N GLN A 60 7.88 4.62 -9.52
CA GLN A 60 9.31 4.40 -9.65
C GLN A 60 10.06 5.57 -9.00
N GLY A 61 10.58 5.35 -7.80
CA GLY A 61 11.22 6.39 -6.99
C GLY A 61 11.16 6.00 -5.53
N ASP A 62 11.42 6.96 -4.66
CA ASP A 62 11.25 6.78 -3.22
C ASP A 62 9.82 7.24 -2.85
N ASP A 63 8.95 6.35 -2.38
CA ASP A 63 7.54 6.65 -2.18
C ASP A 63 7.06 6.44 -0.73
N ASP A 64 6.39 7.44 -0.15
CA ASP A 64 5.73 7.32 1.16
C ASP A 64 4.21 7.18 0.98
N TRP A 65 3.58 6.17 1.55
CA TRP A 65 2.14 5.89 1.46
C TRP A 65 1.45 5.90 2.83
N ASP A 66 0.46 6.79 3.02
CA ASP A 66 -0.51 6.74 4.12
C ASP A 66 -1.90 6.41 3.57
N ILE A 67 -2.35 5.18 3.74
CA ILE A 67 -3.63 4.69 3.22
C ILE A 67 -4.60 4.42 4.37
N LYS A 68 -5.80 5.00 4.27
CA LYS A 68 -6.89 4.76 5.21
C LYS A 68 -8.17 4.44 4.46
N THR A 69 -8.61 3.19 4.54
CA THR A 69 -9.82 2.71 3.87
C THR A 69 -10.94 2.47 4.88
N GLN A 70 -12.17 2.61 4.41
CA GLN A 70 -13.35 2.19 5.15
C GLN A 70 -14.47 1.76 4.19
N GLY A 71 -14.48 0.50 3.81
CA GLY A 71 -15.40 -0.09 2.85
C GLY A 71 -14.76 -1.30 2.20
N ASP A 72 -15.04 -1.53 0.92
CA ASP A 72 -14.56 -2.71 0.20
C ASP A 72 -13.65 -2.24 -0.95
N ASP A 73 -12.33 -2.23 -0.76
CA ASP A 73 -11.37 -1.67 -1.73
C ASP A 73 -10.43 -2.73 -2.36
N ASP A 74 -10.20 -2.63 -3.68
CA ASP A 74 -9.26 -3.49 -4.42
C ASP A 74 -7.99 -2.71 -4.82
N TRP A 75 -6.80 -3.24 -4.53
CA TRP A 75 -5.51 -2.59 -4.81
C TRP A 75 -4.56 -3.47 -5.64
N ASP A 76 -4.12 -3.00 -6.82
CA ASP A 76 -2.97 -3.55 -7.58
C ASP A 76 -1.83 -2.54 -7.59
N ILE A 77 -0.76 -2.83 -6.85
CA ILE A 77 0.35 -1.92 -6.62
C ILE A 77 1.65 -2.50 -7.18
N LYS A 78 2.37 -1.70 -7.96
CA LYS A 78 3.70 -2.02 -8.47
C LYS A 78 4.66 -0.86 -8.26
N THR A 79 5.64 -1.06 -7.40
CA THR A 79 6.64 -0.04 -7.09
C THR A 79 8.04 -0.50 -7.46
N GLN A 80 8.92 0.48 -7.65
CA GLN A 80 10.34 0.23 -7.84
C GLN A 80 11.18 1.38 -7.28
N GLY A 81 11.66 1.18 -6.06
CA GLY A 81 12.54 2.05 -5.29
C GLY A 81 12.32 1.76 -3.83
N ASP A 82 12.60 2.72 -2.96
CA ASP A 82 12.45 2.54 -1.51
C ASP A 82 11.05 3.04 -1.11
N ASP A 83 10.25 2.20 -0.43
CA ASP A 83 8.85 2.52 -0.14
C ASP A 83 8.50 2.40 1.36
N ASP A 84 7.84 3.42 1.93
CA ASP A 84 7.29 3.38 3.28
C ASP A 84 5.75 3.28 3.23
N TRP A 85 5.16 2.29 3.91
CA TRP A 85 3.71 2.04 3.91
C TRP A 85 3.10 2.12 5.32
N ASP A 86 2.14 3.03 5.55
CA ASP A 86 1.22 3.03 6.69
C ASP A 86 -0.20 2.76 6.20
N ILE A 87 -0.68 1.53 6.38
CA ILE A 87 -1.99 1.10 5.89
C ILE A 87 -2.94 0.84 7.07
N LYS A 88 -4.10 1.46 7.03
CA LYS A 88 -5.18 1.24 7.99
C LYS A 88 -6.50 0.94 7.29
N THR A 89 -6.94 -0.30 7.37
CA THR A 89 -8.17 -0.74 6.72
C THR A 89 -9.27 -1.01 7.73
N LYS A 90 -10.51 -0.88 7.26
CA LYS A 90 -11.69 -1.33 7.99
C LYS A 90 -12.83 -1.67 7.03
N GLY A 91 -12.92 -2.95 6.69
CA GLY A 91 -13.92 -3.50 5.79
C GLY A 91 -13.35 -4.75 5.14
N ASP A 92 -13.61 -4.97 3.87
CA ASP A 92 -13.17 -6.17 3.15
C ASP A 92 -12.30 -5.70 1.96
N ASP A 93 -10.97 -5.67 2.12
CA ASP A 93 -10.04 -5.14 1.11
C ASP A 93 -9.13 -6.25 0.50
N ASP A 94 -8.92 -6.20 -0.82
CA ASP A 94 -7.99 -7.10 -1.53
C ASP A 94 -6.71 -6.35 -1.98
N TRP A 95 -5.53 -6.88 -1.66
CA TRP A 95 -4.24 -6.26 -1.99
C TRP A 95 -3.32 -7.19 -2.80
N ASP A 96 -2.95 -6.82 -4.03
CA ASP A 96 -1.84 -7.42 -4.81
C ASP A 96 -0.69 -6.41 -4.93
N ILE A 97 0.37 -6.63 -4.15
CA ILE A 97 1.51 -5.72 -4.07
C ILE A 97 2.76 -6.39 -4.63
N LYS A 98 3.45 -5.68 -5.53
CA LYS A 98 4.77 -6.08 -6.04
C LYS A 98 5.75 -4.93 -5.91
N THR A 99 6.72 -5.09 -5.04
CA THR A 99 7.76 -4.10 -4.79
C THR A 99 9.13 -4.58 -5.23
N LYS A 100 10.03 -3.63 -5.45
CA LYS A 100 11.44 -3.90 -5.70
C LYS A 100 12.30 -2.73 -5.25
N GLY A 101 12.73 -2.82 -4.01
CA GLY A 101 13.73 -2.01 -3.32
C GLY A 101 13.58 -2.34 -1.85
N ASP A 102 13.95 -1.40 -0.98
CA ASP A 102 13.83 -1.59 0.47
C ASP A 102 12.47 -1.05 0.92
N ASP A 103 11.70 -1.83 1.67
CA ASP A 103 10.31 -1.49 2.02
C ASP A 103 10.04 -1.57 3.54
N ASP A 104 9.42 -0.54 4.12
CA ASP A 104 8.93 -0.55 5.50
C ASP A 104 7.39 -0.61 5.54
N TRP A 105 6.82 -1.55 6.29
CA TRP A 105 5.37 -1.78 6.36
C TRP A 105 4.83 -1.65 7.80
N ASP A 106 3.90 -0.73 8.03
CA ASP A 106 3.01 -0.69 9.21
C ASP A 106 1.56 -0.90 8.76
N ILE A 107 1.03 -2.10 9.02
CA ILE A 107 -0.31 -2.49 8.57
C ILE A 107 -1.22 -2.76 9.75
N LYS A 108 -2.38 -2.10 9.78
CA LYS A 108 -3.43 -2.31 10.78
C LYS A 108 -4.78 -2.50 10.12
N THR A 109 -5.25 -3.74 10.13
CA THR A 109 -6.51 -4.12 9.48
C THR A 109 -7.56 -4.52 10.51
N GLN A 110 -8.82 -4.31 10.15
CA GLN A 110 -9.96 -4.79 10.92
C GLN A 110 -11.11 -5.13 9.97
N GLY A 111 -11.20 -6.40 9.57
CA GLY A 111 -12.24 -6.92 8.71
C GLY A 111 -11.82 -8.24 8.10
N ASP A 112 -12.20 -8.49 6.85
CA ASP A 112 -11.86 -9.71 6.11
C ASP A 112 -11.00 -9.34 4.89
N ASP A 113 -9.74 -8.96 5.10
CA ASP A 113 -8.81 -8.51 4.04
C ASP A 113 -7.93 -9.65 3.51
N ASP A 114 -7.68 -9.68 2.20
CA ASP A 114 -6.78 -10.63 1.53
C ASP A 114 -5.51 -9.92 1.01
N TRP A 115 -4.32 -10.45 1.32
CA TRP A 115 -3.02 -9.87 0.93
C TRP A 115 -2.13 -10.85 0.15
N ASP A 116 -1.77 -10.54 -1.10
CA ASP A 116 -0.69 -11.19 -1.87
C ASP A 116 0.45 -10.20 -2.11
N ILE A 117 1.52 -10.31 -1.32
CA ILE A 117 2.67 -9.40 -1.38
C ILE A 117 3.90 -10.13 -1.90
N LYS A 118 4.56 -9.55 -2.91
CA LYS A 118 5.83 -10.04 -3.45
C LYS A 118 6.87 -8.93 -3.44
N THR A 119 7.85 -9.06 -2.56
CA THR A 119 8.91 -8.08 -2.41
C THR A 119 10.25 -8.61 -2.89
N LYS A 120 11.15 -7.70 -3.23
CA LYS A 120 12.53 -8.01 -3.58
C LYS A 120 13.47 -6.87 -3.21
N GLY A 121 13.79 -6.82 -1.94
CA GLY A 121 14.90 -6.10 -1.32
C GLY A 121 14.87 -6.45 0.16
N ASP A 122 15.30 -5.51 1.01
CA ASP A 122 15.24 -5.69 2.45
C ASP A 122 13.93 -5.10 2.97
N ASP A 123 13.17 -5.85 3.80
CA ASP A 123 11.83 -5.43 4.22
C ASP A 123 11.64 -5.50 5.75
N ASP A 124 11.07 -4.46 6.36
CA ASP A 124 10.64 -4.48 7.76
C ASP A 124 9.11 -4.46 7.87
N TRP A 125 8.54 -5.34 8.71
CA TRP A 125 7.10 -5.51 8.84
C TRP A 125 6.61 -5.37 10.29
N ASP A 126 5.65 -4.47 10.54
CA ASP A 126 4.78 -4.43 11.74
C ASP A 126 3.31 -4.60 11.31
N ILE A 127 2.75 -5.80 11.54
CA ILE A 127 1.40 -6.14 11.10
C ILE A 127 0.51 -6.44 12.30
N LYS A 128 -0.67 -5.82 12.32
CA LYS A 128 -1.72 -6.08 13.29
C LYS A 128 -3.07 -6.25 12.62
N THR A 129 -3.55 -7.49 12.59
CA THR A 129 -4.71 -7.90 11.81
C THR A 129 -5.83 -8.51 12.64
N GLN A 130 -7.04 -8.55 12.08
CA GLN A 130 -8.18 -9.20 12.71
C GLN A 130 -9.20 -9.77 11.71
N GLY A 131 -8.92 -10.95 11.14
CA GLY A 131 -9.80 -11.66 10.22
C GLY A 131 -9.23 -11.84 8.81
N ASP A 132 -7.91 -11.75 8.65
CA ASP A 132 -7.28 -11.49 7.36
C ASP A 132 -6.43 -12.68 6.87
N ASP A 133 -6.37 -12.89 5.55
CA ASP A 133 -5.56 -13.92 4.90
C ASP A 133 -4.33 -13.32 4.18
N TRP A 134 -3.17 -13.95 4.36
CA TRP A 134 -1.88 -13.42 3.90
C TRP A 134 -1.04 -14.45 3.13
N ASP A 135 -0.57 -14.11 1.93
CA ASP A 135 0.48 -14.81 1.17
C ASP A 135 1.62 -13.84 0.84
N ILE A 136 2.70 -13.89 1.63
CA ILE A 136 3.87 -13.01 1.44
C ILE A 136 5.06 -13.81 0.92
N LYS A 137 5.66 -13.33 -0.18
CA LYS A 137 6.88 -13.91 -0.77
C LYS A 137 7.96 -12.84 -0.89
N THR A 138 8.96 -12.94 -0.03
CA THR A 138 10.07 -11.99 -0.01
C THR A 138 11.35 -12.59 -0.59
N LYS A 139 12.25 -11.71 -1.02
CA LYS A 139 13.61 -12.09 -1.40
C LYS A 139 14.63 -11.00 -1.05
N GLY A 140 14.96 -10.94 0.24
CA GLY A 140 16.16 -10.30 0.78
C GLY A 140 16.31 -10.63 2.25
N ASP A 141 16.71 -9.65 3.04
CA ASP A 141 16.74 -9.73 4.49
C ASP A 141 15.45 -9.07 5.03
N ASP A 142 14.63 -9.83 5.78
CA ASP A 142 13.36 -9.32 6.28
C ASP A 142 13.19 -9.52 7.80
N ASP A 143 12.68 -8.52 8.50
CA ASP A 143 12.31 -8.57 9.93
C ASP A 143 10.79 -8.39 10.13
N TRP A 144 10.23 -9.07 11.15
CA TRP A 144 8.79 -9.20 11.33
C TRP A 144 8.34 -9.02 12.80
N ASP A 145 7.31 -8.20 13.03
CA ASP A 145 6.44 -8.18 14.22
C ASP A 145 4.98 -8.35 13.79
N ILE A 146 4.39 -9.52 14.07
CA ILE A 146 3.01 -9.84 13.67
C ILE A 146 2.13 -10.09 14.90
N LYS A 147 0.96 -9.42 14.95
CA LYS A 147 -0.06 -9.59 15.99
C LYS A 147 -1.45 -9.80 15.37
N THR A 148 -1.90 -11.04 15.37
CA THR A 148 -3.18 -11.45 14.78
C THR A 148 -4.25 -11.71 15.84
N GLN A 149 -5.52 -11.54 15.49
CA GLN A 149 -6.67 -11.86 16.33
C GLN A 149 -7.86 -12.32 15.48
N GLY A 150 -8.35 -13.54 15.69
CA GLY A 150 -9.50 -14.03 14.93
C GLY A 150 -9.08 -15.21 14.06
N ASP A 151 -9.77 -15.38 12.95
CA ASP A 151 -9.55 -16.48 12.01
C ASP A 151 -8.62 -16.00 10.87
N ASP A 152 -7.38 -15.63 11.21
CA ASP A 152 -6.36 -15.20 10.22
C ASP A 152 -5.57 -16.42 9.65
N ASP A 153 -5.32 -16.49 8.34
CA ASP A 153 -4.39 -17.46 7.70
C ASP A 153 -3.13 -16.78 7.13
N TRP A 154 -1.98 -17.46 7.21
CA TRP A 154 -0.68 -16.89 6.86
C TRP A 154 0.24 -17.89 6.14
N ASP A 155 0.77 -17.48 4.99
CA ASP A 155 1.83 -18.17 4.25
C ASP A 155 2.97 -17.19 3.92
N ILE A 156 4.06 -17.22 4.70
CA ILE A 156 5.26 -16.41 4.47
C ILE A 156 6.39 -17.29 3.90
N LYS A 157 6.91 -16.91 2.73
CA LYS A 157 8.06 -17.55 2.09
C LYS A 157 9.19 -16.56 1.86
N THR A 158 10.21 -16.64 2.69
CA THR A 158 11.41 -15.80 2.57
C THR A 158 12.54 -16.53 1.83
N LYS A 159 13.28 -15.80 1.00
CA LYS A 159 14.50 -16.28 0.33
C LYS A 159 15.65 -15.30 0.49
N THR A 160 16.47 -15.54 1.50
CA THR A 160 17.72 -14.81 1.72
C THR A 160 18.68 -14.98 0.54
N GLN A 161 19.43 -13.93 0.19
CA GLN A 161 20.51 -14.06 -0.78
C GLN A 161 21.63 -14.94 -0.22
N GLU A 162 21.83 -16.14 -0.80
CA GLU A 162 23.01 -16.95 -0.49
C GLU A 162 24.28 -16.18 -0.86
N MET A 163 25.03 -15.73 0.14
CA MET A 163 26.40 -15.25 -0.07
C MET A 163 27.25 -16.44 -0.54
N MET A 164 27.57 -16.52 -1.83
CA MET A 164 28.67 -17.37 -2.31
C MET A 164 29.99 -16.84 -1.73
N THR A 165 30.37 -17.31 -0.55
CA THR A 165 31.75 -17.14 -0.06
C THR A 165 32.63 -18.13 -0.80
N GLY A 166 33.12 -17.74 -1.98
CA GLY A 166 34.14 -18.49 -2.70
C GLY A 166 35.51 -18.31 -2.04
N THR A 167 36.09 -19.41 -1.56
CA THR A 167 37.54 -19.55 -1.31
C THR A 167 38.16 -20.45 -2.36
#